data_AF-A0A959DTJ5-F1
#
_entry.id   AF-A0A959DTJ5-F1
#
_cell.length_a   1.000
_cell.length_b   1.000
_cell.length_c   1.000
_cell.angle_alpha   90.00
_cell.angle_beta   90.00
_cell.angle_gamma   90.00
#
_symmetry.space_group_name_H-M   'P 1'
#
loop_
_entity.id
_entity.type
_entity.pdbx_description
1 polymer ?
#
loop_
_entity_poly.entity_id
_entity_poly.type
_entity_poly.pdbx_seq_one_letter_code
_entity_poly.pdbx_strand_id
1 'polypeptide(L)'
;MGEYSKRVGEVGENVVSDFLKLIGWENPLRNDDIASIDTDFRKRTNGIDGYFHYINPMVSSTIENVIYSSKYSTDPYPLSQVVTQFKKRYLELAKAIESFKKSELKQNTINLHQNIDTHFDRGILFWLNNSGTGENDLISRLSRIELNTGVNHDGIFLVDNKRIEFIYDSICFAQLKYRYHDIDFVYFNNGLNNDDRNPRNGKIMPVQYINSSILPLRISKDNETVIIINAIDNFDKDDLMKYMGIAKNIGCNAQGATLICFPDYSETEHLPTVNNIKQIFNDASFTSQLEVVNYNNPILR
;
A
#
# COMPACT_ATOMS: atom_id res chain seq x y z
N MET A 1 0.37 32.30 -12.95
CA MET A 1 -0.15 31.53 -11.80
C MET A 1 -0.82 30.22 -12.22
N GLY A 2 -1.68 30.20 -13.24
CA GLY A 2 -2.33 28.96 -13.73
C GLY A 2 -1.39 27.91 -14.32
N GLU A 3 -0.39 28.30 -15.12
CA GLU A 3 0.56 27.36 -15.75
C GLU A 3 1.44 26.63 -14.73
N TYR A 4 1.91 27.34 -13.70
CA TYR A 4 2.69 26.72 -12.61
C TYR A 4 1.84 25.68 -11.85
N SER A 5 0.60 26.05 -11.49
CA SER A 5 -0.32 25.11 -10.81
C SER A 5 -0.61 23.88 -11.67
N LYS A 6 -0.75 24.05 -12.99
CA LYS A 6 -0.95 22.94 -13.92
C LYS A 6 0.27 22.01 -13.93
N ARG A 7 1.48 22.57 -14.04
CA ARG A 7 2.73 21.81 -14.03
C ARG A 7 2.93 21.03 -12.72
N VAL A 8 2.60 21.63 -11.58
CA VAL A 8 2.64 20.93 -10.27
C VAL A 8 1.67 19.75 -10.26
N GLY A 9 0.47 19.91 -10.84
CA GLY A 9 -0.48 18.82 -11.03
C GLY A 9 0.07 17.68 -11.89
N GLU A 10 0.61 18.00 -13.07
CA GLU A 10 1.22 17.02 -14.01
C GLU A 10 2.38 16.23 -13.36
N VAL A 11 3.22 16.90 -12.56
CA VAL A 11 4.28 16.23 -11.78
C VAL A 11 3.68 15.28 -10.75
N GLY A 12 2.64 15.71 -10.02
CA GLY A 12 1.96 14.87 -9.04
C GLY A 12 1.29 13.63 -9.65
N GLU A 13 0.72 13.76 -10.84
CA GLU A 13 0.15 12.63 -11.60
C GLU A 13 1.24 11.64 -12.02
N ASN A 14 2.42 12.12 -12.44
CA ASN A 14 3.55 11.24 -12.77
C ASN A 14 4.08 10.50 -11.54
N VAL A 15 4.23 11.19 -10.39
CA VAL A 15 4.64 10.55 -9.13
C VAL A 15 3.68 9.42 -8.75
N VAL A 16 2.37 9.67 -8.80
CA VAL A 16 1.36 8.64 -8.53
C VAL A 16 1.43 7.53 -9.58
N SER A 17 1.55 7.85 -10.88
CA SER A 17 1.63 6.84 -11.93
C SER A 17 2.84 5.92 -11.78
N ASP A 18 4.00 6.43 -11.38
CA ASP A 18 5.20 5.62 -11.19
C ASP A 18 5.11 4.79 -9.90
N PHE A 19 4.51 5.34 -8.84
CA PHE A 19 4.17 4.58 -7.64
C PHE A 19 3.20 3.43 -7.94
N LEU A 20 2.14 3.67 -8.72
CA LEU A 20 1.17 2.63 -9.10
C LEU A 20 1.85 1.49 -9.87
N LYS A 21 2.75 1.80 -10.81
CA LYS A 21 3.56 0.78 -11.49
C LYS A 21 4.44 0.00 -10.53
N LEU A 22 5.08 0.68 -9.57
CA LEU A 22 5.95 0.04 -8.57
C LEU A 22 5.21 -1.03 -7.74
N ILE A 23 3.94 -0.79 -7.44
CA ILE A 23 3.08 -1.72 -6.68
C ILE A 23 2.33 -2.73 -7.58
N GLY A 24 2.69 -2.81 -8.86
CA GLY A 24 2.12 -3.76 -9.82
C GLY A 24 0.77 -3.36 -10.41
N TRP A 25 0.33 -2.11 -10.23
CA TRP A 25 -0.89 -1.58 -10.85
C TRP A 25 -0.54 -0.91 -12.17
N GLU A 26 -0.21 -1.75 -13.14
CA GLU A 26 0.22 -1.31 -14.45
C GLU A 26 -0.95 -0.82 -15.31
N ASN A 27 -0.72 0.25 -16.07
CA ASN A 27 -1.68 0.80 -17.04
C ASN A 27 -3.10 1.08 -16.46
N PRO A 28 -3.22 1.83 -15.35
CA PRO A 28 -4.54 2.25 -14.86
C PRO A 28 -5.25 3.10 -15.92
N LEU A 29 -6.57 2.99 -15.99
CA LEU A 29 -7.39 3.90 -16.78
C LEU A 29 -7.25 5.31 -16.19
N ARG A 30 -7.10 6.31 -17.07
CA ARG A 30 -6.90 7.69 -16.66
C ARG A 30 -8.20 8.46 -16.77
N ASN A 31 -8.20 9.67 -16.22
CA ASN A 31 -9.40 10.51 -16.08
C ASN A 31 -10.25 10.64 -17.36
N ASP A 32 -9.62 10.75 -18.52
CA ASP A 32 -10.31 10.92 -19.80
C ASP A 32 -11.11 9.67 -20.22
N ASP A 33 -10.86 8.52 -19.58
CA ASP A 33 -11.49 7.23 -19.88
C ASP A 33 -12.73 6.94 -19.00
N ILE A 34 -13.10 7.84 -18.06
CA ILE A 34 -14.16 7.60 -17.06
C ILE A 34 -15.30 8.61 -17.24
N ALA A 35 -16.41 8.17 -17.83
CA ALA A 35 -17.60 9.01 -18.01
C ALA A 35 -18.26 9.38 -16.66
N SER A 36 -18.57 10.67 -16.48
CA SER A 36 -19.41 11.12 -15.35
C SER A 36 -20.86 10.68 -15.55
N ILE A 37 -21.49 10.20 -14.48
CA ILE A 37 -22.92 9.85 -14.46
C ILE A 37 -23.78 11.04 -14.01
N ASP A 38 -23.17 12.02 -13.36
CA ASP A 38 -23.86 13.24 -12.95
C ASP A 38 -23.79 14.26 -14.10
N THR A 39 -24.92 14.46 -14.79
CA THR A 39 -25.08 15.44 -15.86
C THR A 39 -25.38 16.85 -15.34
N ASP A 40 -25.82 16.99 -14.09
CA ASP A 40 -26.23 18.26 -13.48
C ASP A 40 -25.02 19.02 -12.91
N PHE A 41 -24.05 18.30 -12.35
CA PHE A 41 -22.71 18.84 -12.12
C PHE A 41 -21.91 18.78 -13.41
N ARG A 42 -21.87 19.89 -14.16
CA ARG A 42 -21.04 20.11 -15.38
C ARG A 42 -19.52 20.00 -15.16
N LYS A 43 -19.04 19.20 -14.20
CA LYS A 43 -17.65 18.77 -14.13
C LYS A 43 -17.50 17.58 -15.06
N ARG A 44 -16.63 17.71 -16.07
CA ARG A 44 -16.33 16.63 -17.02
C ARG A 44 -15.89 15.33 -16.33
N THR A 45 -15.37 15.44 -15.10
CA THR A 45 -14.82 14.34 -14.32
C THR A 45 -15.18 14.56 -12.84
N ASN A 46 -15.58 13.52 -12.11
CA ASN A 46 -15.99 13.61 -10.70
C ASN A 46 -14.81 13.89 -9.72
N GLY A 47 -13.72 14.51 -10.19
CA GLY A 47 -12.49 14.71 -9.42
C GLY A 47 -11.67 13.44 -9.21
N ILE A 48 -11.95 12.38 -9.98
CA ILE A 48 -11.17 11.15 -10.07
C ILE A 48 -10.00 11.39 -11.01
N ASP A 49 -8.85 10.80 -10.72
CA ASP A 49 -7.66 10.90 -11.58
C ASP A 49 -7.35 9.57 -12.29
N GLY A 50 -7.83 8.44 -11.75
CA GLY A 50 -7.85 7.18 -12.48
C GLY A 50 -8.55 6.02 -11.78
N TYR A 51 -8.53 4.88 -12.45
CA TYR A 51 -9.17 3.64 -12.05
C TYR A 51 -8.29 2.43 -12.37
N PHE A 52 -8.28 1.46 -11.47
CA PHE A 52 -7.62 0.16 -11.66
C PHE A 52 -8.50 -0.95 -11.07
N HIS A 53 -8.38 -2.16 -11.60
CA HIS A 53 -9.02 -3.33 -11.00
C HIS A 53 -8.12 -4.56 -11.06
N TYR A 54 -8.33 -5.48 -10.12
CA TYR A 54 -7.65 -6.77 -10.09
C TYR A 54 -8.49 -7.80 -9.33
N ILE A 55 -8.19 -9.09 -9.55
CA ILE A 55 -8.78 -10.18 -8.74
C ILE A 55 -8.11 -10.16 -7.36
N ASN A 56 -8.90 -9.97 -6.32
CA ASN A 56 -8.42 -9.79 -4.97
C ASN A 56 -7.77 -11.10 -4.45
N PRO A 57 -6.48 -11.11 -4.09
CA PRO A 57 -5.82 -12.32 -3.59
C PRO A 57 -6.10 -12.59 -2.10
N MET A 58 -6.67 -11.63 -1.38
CA MET A 58 -6.97 -11.69 0.06
C MET A 58 -8.39 -12.21 0.35
N VAL A 59 -9.29 -12.17 -0.64
CA VAL A 59 -10.68 -12.64 -0.57
C VAL A 59 -11.02 -13.35 -1.88
N SER A 60 -11.33 -14.65 -1.83
CA SER A 60 -11.66 -15.45 -3.02
C SER A 60 -12.86 -14.90 -3.79
N SER A 61 -12.89 -15.20 -5.10
CA SER A 61 -14.00 -14.85 -6.01
C SER A 61 -14.38 -13.37 -5.96
N THR A 62 -13.41 -12.49 -5.70
CA THR A 62 -13.68 -11.06 -5.48
C THR A 62 -12.87 -10.19 -6.43
N ILE A 63 -13.52 -9.21 -7.06
CA ILE A 63 -12.84 -8.12 -7.77
C ILE A 63 -12.61 -6.95 -6.81
N GLU A 64 -11.41 -6.40 -6.82
CA GLU A 64 -11.13 -5.09 -6.24
C GLU A 64 -11.20 -4.02 -7.33
N ASN A 65 -12.14 -3.09 -7.22
CA ASN A 65 -12.19 -1.86 -8.00
C ASN A 65 -11.58 -0.73 -7.18
N VAL A 66 -10.56 -0.09 -7.73
CA VAL A 66 -9.83 0.99 -7.07
C VAL A 66 -9.97 2.27 -7.88
N ILE A 67 -10.53 3.29 -7.25
CA ILE A 67 -10.69 4.62 -7.80
C ILE A 67 -9.78 5.55 -7.02
N TYR A 68 -8.96 6.35 -7.68
CA TYR A 68 -8.02 7.21 -6.96
C TYR A 68 -8.11 8.67 -7.39
N SER A 69 -7.78 9.55 -6.43
CA SER A 69 -7.53 10.95 -6.71
C SER A 69 -6.19 11.38 -6.10
N SER A 70 -5.44 12.19 -6.84
CA SER A 70 -4.18 12.79 -6.45
C SER A 70 -4.34 14.28 -6.12
N LYS A 71 -3.71 14.69 -5.03
CA LYS A 71 -3.59 16.07 -4.59
C LYS A 71 -2.13 16.29 -4.24
N TYR A 72 -1.43 17.01 -5.10
CA TYR A 72 -0.01 17.26 -5.00
C TYR A 72 0.27 18.76 -4.81
N SER A 73 1.26 19.10 -3.99
CA SER A 73 1.60 20.47 -3.60
C SER A 73 3.12 20.66 -3.49
N THR A 74 3.61 21.87 -3.76
CA THR A 74 4.98 22.28 -3.42
C THR A 74 5.12 22.86 -2.02
N ASP A 75 3.99 23.22 -1.42
CA ASP A 75 3.91 23.69 -0.04
C ASP A 75 3.67 22.53 0.93
N PRO A 76 4.13 22.63 2.20
CA PRO A 76 3.80 21.68 3.25
C PRO A 76 2.29 21.53 3.44
N TYR A 77 1.86 20.46 4.13
CA TYR A 77 0.44 20.32 4.46
C TYR A 77 -0.08 21.54 5.24
N PRO A 78 -1.26 22.07 4.87
CA PRO A 78 -1.82 23.25 5.51
C PRO A 78 -2.42 22.88 6.87
N LEU A 79 -1.60 22.77 7.92
CA LEU A 79 -1.93 22.16 9.22
C LEU A 79 -3.24 22.70 9.84
N SER A 80 -3.53 23.99 9.68
CA SER A 80 -4.76 24.63 10.19
C SER A 80 -6.03 24.25 9.41
N GLN A 81 -5.89 23.73 8.19
CA GLN A 81 -6.98 23.36 7.29
C GLN A 81 -7.01 21.88 6.95
N VAL A 82 -6.08 21.06 7.48
CA VAL A 82 -5.95 19.64 7.13
C VAL A 82 -7.28 18.90 7.28
N VAL A 83 -7.98 19.05 8.42
CA VAL A 83 -9.27 18.37 8.67
C VAL A 83 -10.35 18.81 7.68
N THR A 84 -10.51 20.12 7.48
CA THR A 84 -11.52 20.67 6.57
C THR A 84 -11.26 20.26 5.13
N GLN A 85 -10.01 20.33 4.67
CA GLN A 85 -9.64 19.92 3.33
C GLN A 85 -9.76 18.40 3.16
N PHE A 86 -9.38 17.60 4.16
CA PHE A 86 -9.55 16.16 4.13
C PHE A 86 -11.02 15.78 3.98
N LYS A 87 -11.91 16.29 4.85
CA LYS A 87 -13.35 15.98 4.80
C LYS A 87 -13.95 16.34 3.44
N LYS A 88 -13.56 17.47 2.87
CA LYS A 88 -14.01 17.88 1.52
C LYS A 88 -13.54 16.89 0.45
N ARG A 89 -12.25 16.58 0.39
CA ARG A 89 -11.66 15.68 -0.61
C ARG A 89 -12.18 14.26 -0.48
N TYR A 90 -12.37 13.80 0.75
CA TYR A 90 -12.97 12.50 1.08
C TYR A 90 -14.40 12.41 0.56
N LEU A 91 -15.23 13.44 0.81
CA LEU A 91 -16.61 13.49 0.32
C LEU A 91 -16.67 13.53 -1.21
N GLU A 92 -15.78 14.28 -1.85
CA GLU A 92 -15.67 14.31 -3.32
C GLU A 92 -15.36 12.91 -3.87
N LEU A 93 -14.37 12.21 -3.30
CA LEU A 93 -14.02 10.84 -3.72
C LEU A 93 -15.14 9.83 -3.41
N ALA A 94 -15.83 9.96 -2.28
CA ALA A 94 -16.97 9.12 -1.93
C ALA A 94 -18.11 9.22 -2.96
N LYS A 95 -18.45 10.44 -3.39
CA LYS A 95 -19.46 10.67 -4.45
C LYS A 95 -19.00 10.13 -5.81
N ALA A 96 -17.71 10.24 -6.09
CA ALA A 96 -17.08 9.64 -7.26
C ALA A 96 -17.24 8.11 -7.27
N ILE A 97 -17.02 7.43 -6.14
CA ILE A 97 -17.26 5.99 -5.99
C ILE A 97 -18.72 5.64 -6.19
N GLU A 98 -19.66 6.42 -5.62
CA GLU A 98 -21.09 6.19 -5.82
C GLU A 98 -21.51 6.32 -7.29
N SER A 99 -20.89 7.26 -8.01
CA SER A 99 -21.07 7.37 -9.45
C SER A 99 -20.49 6.15 -10.15
N PHE A 100 -19.23 5.78 -9.88
CA PHE A 100 -18.62 4.59 -10.48
C PHE A 100 -19.47 3.33 -10.30
N LYS A 101 -20.10 3.15 -9.13
CA LYS A 101 -21.01 2.03 -8.84
C LYS A 101 -22.14 1.85 -9.86
N LYS A 102 -22.56 2.92 -10.52
CA LYS A 102 -23.64 2.96 -11.52
C LYS A 102 -23.11 2.98 -12.96
N SER A 103 -21.79 2.97 -13.16
CA SER A 103 -21.15 3.18 -14.47
C SER A 103 -21.15 1.92 -15.35
N GLU A 104 -21.16 2.12 -16.67
CA GLU A 104 -20.91 1.04 -17.65
C GLU A 104 -19.52 0.46 -17.48
N LEU A 105 -18.52 1.27 -17.12
CA LEU A 105 -17.16 0.83 -16.85
C LEU A 105 -17.15 -0.29 -15.79
N LYS A 106 -17.84 -0.09 -14.66
CA LYS A 106 -17.97 -1.12 -13.62
C LYS A 106 -18.62 -2.40 -14.15
N GLN A 107 -19.73 -2.26 -14.88
CA GLN A 107 -20.45 -3.42 -15.42
C GLN A 107 -19.57 -4.21 -16.39
N ASN A 108 -18.85 -3.51 -17.27
CA ASN A 108 -17.92 -4.11 -18.22
C ASN A 108 -16.79 -4.83 -17.49
N THR A 109 -16.17 -4.20 -16.46
CA THR A 109 -15.15 -4.85 -15.64
C THR A 109 -15.67 -6.16 -15.05
N ILE A 110 -16.85 -6.16 -14.41
CA ILE A 110 -17.40 -7.38 -13.79
C ILE A 110 -17.62 -8.47 -14.85
N ASN A 111 -18.13 -8.11 -16.03
CA ASN A 111 -18.42 -9.06 -17.11
C ASN A 111 -17.15 -9.64 -17.77
N LEU A 112 -15.98 -9.03 -17.60
CA LEU A 112 -14.71 -9.57 -18.10
C LEU A 112 -14.23 -10.79 -17.31
N HIS A 113 -14.72 -10.99 -16.08
CA HIS A 113 -14.26 -12.05 -15.19
C HIS A 113 -15.35 -13.08 -14.97
N GLN A 114 -14.96 -14.35 -14.83
CA GLN A 114 -15.84 -15.46 -14.48
C GLN A 114 -15.65 -15.85 -13.02
N ASN A 115 -16.65 -16.49 -12.42
CA ASN A 115 -16.61 -17.00 -11.04
C ASN A 115 -16.31 -15.91 -9.99
N ILE A 116 -16.96 -14.75 -10.14
CA ILE A 116 -16.89 -13.64 -9.20
C ILE A 116 -18.21 -13.57 -8.43
N ASP A 117 -18.11 -13.65 -7.11
CA ASP A 117 -19.25 -13.60 -6.19
C ASP A 117 -19.44 -12.20 -5.59
N THR A 118 -18.35 -11.45 -5.43
CA THR A 118 -18.33 -10.15 -4.75
C THR A 118 -17.40 -9.16 -5.44
N HIS A 119 -17.62 -7.88 -5.20
CA HIS A 119 -16.71 -6.80 -5.60
C HIS A 119 -16.61 -5.77 -4.48
N PHE A 120 -15.46 -5.12 -4.39
CA PHE A 120 -15.27 -3.94 -3.53
C PHE A 120 -14.97 -2.73 -4.40
N ASP A 121 -15.62 -1.61 -4.11
CA ASP A 121 -15.35 -0.33 -4.76
C ASP A 121 -14.71 0.62 -3.74
N ARG A 122 -13.37 0.69 -3.76
CA ARG A 122 -12.57 1.45 -2.80
C ARG A 122 -11.92 2.67 -3.42
N GLY A 123 -11.75 3.68 -2.58
CA GLY A 123 -11.09 4.93 -2.91
C GLY A 123 -9.66 4.98 -2.42
N ILE A 124 -8.79 5.68 -3.15
CA ILE A 124 -7.47 6.10 -2.66
C ILE A 124 -7.31 7.60 -2.87
N LEU A 125 -7.09 8.31 -1.79
CA LEU A 125 -6.74 9.72 -1.80
C LEU A 125 -5.22 9.83 -1.60
N PHE A 126 -4.48 10.05 -2.68
CA PHE A 126 -3.10 10.48 -2.59
C PHE A 126 -3.09 11.95 -2.23
N TRP A 127 -2.58 12.28 -1.05
CA TRP A 127 -2.34 13.66 -0.65
C TRP A 127 -0.88 13.81 -0.32
N LEU A 128 -0.13 14.35 -1.27
CA LEU A 128 1.32 14.37 -1.25
C LEU A 128 1.83 15.81 -1.39
N ASN A 129 3.06 16.03 -0.96
CA ASN A 129 3.79 17.25 -1.26
C ASN A 129 5.29 16.97 -1.41
N ASN A 130 6.03 17.93 -1.98
CA ASN A 130 7.50 17.88 -2.04
C ASN A 130 8.17 19.10 -1.39
N SER A 131 7.57 19.65 -0.33
CA SER A 131 8.13 20.82 0.36
C SER A 131 9.45 20.53 1.09
N GLY A 132 9.76 19.25 1.35
CA GLY A 132 10.88 18.81 2.17
C GLY A 132 10.81 19.29 3.63
N THR A 133 9.67 19.86 4.05
CA THR A 133 9.51 20.52 5.34
C THR A 133 8.09 20.33 5.87
N GLY A 134 7.94 20.32 7.19
CA GLY A 134 6.65 20.11 7.85
C GLY A 134 6.35 18.64 8.13
N GLU A 135 5.10 18.35 8.47
CA GLU A 135 4.64 16.98 8.77
C GLU A 135 4.55 16.14 7.50
N ASN A 136 4.86 14.84 7.61
CA ASN A 136 4.68 13.85 6.54
C ASN A 136 3.64 12.76 6.88
N ASP A 137 3.21 12.67 8.14
CA ASP A 137 2.24 11.69 8.67
C ASP A 137 0.88 12.35 8.96
N LEU A 138 0.06 12.47 7.91
CA LEU A 138 -1.31 12.94 8.02
C LEU A 138 -2.23 11.88 8.59
N ILE A 139 -1.97 10.60 8.33
CA ILE A 139 -2.82 9.49 8.79
C ILE A 139 -2.91 9.51 10.32
N SER A 140 -1.79 9.63 11.03
CA SER A 140 -1.76 9.72 12.48
C SER A 140 -2.53 10.94 13.00
N ARG A 141 -2.37 12.10 12.34
CA ARG A 141 -3.08 13.34 12.69
C ARG A 141 -4.60 13.21 12.52
N LEU A 142 -5.01 12.50 11.48
CA LEU A 142 -6.41 12.34 11.11
C LEU A 142 -7.07 11.13 11.79
N SER A 143 -6.35 10.34 12.59
CA SER A 143 -6.83 9.10 13.21
C SER A 143 -8.13 9.22 14.03
N ARG A 144 -8.42 10.40 14.59
CA ARG A 144 -9.59 10.65 15.46
C ARG A 144 -10.73 11.40 14.78
N ILE A 145 -10.63 11.68 13.47
CA ILE A 145 -11.70 12.39 12.80
C ILE A 145 -12.89 11.46 12.59
N GLU A 146 -14.08 12.00 12.79
CA GLU A 146 -15.31 11.34 12.36
C GLU A 146 -15.66 11.78 10.94
N LEU A 147 -15.92 10.79 10.10
CA LEU A 147 -16.36 10.96 8.72
C LEU A 147 -17.78 10.45 8.60
N ASN A 148 -18.69 11.37 8.30
CA ASN A 148 -20.03 11.01 7.84
C ASN A 148 -20.22 11.67 6.48
N THR A 149 -20.10 10.87 5.43
CA THR A 149 -20.28 11.31 4.04
C THR A 149 -21.73 11.27 3.59
N GLY A 150 -22.60 10.53 4.29
CA GLY A 150 -23.94 10.19 3.81
C GLY A 150 -23.97 9.35 2.54
N VAL A 151 -22.82 8.78 2.12
CA VAL A 151 -22.64 8.04 0.86
C VAL A 151 -21.96 6.70 1.13
N ASN A 152 -22.48 5.63 0.53
CA ASN A 152 -22.00 4.25 0.75
C ASN A 152 -20.81 3.88 -0.14
N HIS A 153 -19.67 3.52 0.47
CA HIS A 153 -18.46 3.02 -0.20
C HIS A 153 -17.76 1.93 0.63
N ASP A 154 -16.93 1.10 -0.02
CA ASP A 154 -16.27 -0.06 0.63
C ASP A 154 -14.95 0.29 1.32
N GLY A 155 -14.64 1.58 1.38
CA GLY A 155 -13.51 2.17 2.09
C GLY A 155 -12.80 3.21 1.24
N ILE A 156 -12.19 4.20 1.89
CA ILE A 156 -11.29 5.16 1.25
C ILE A 156 -10.00 5.21 2.07
N PHE A 157 -8.88 4.94 1.43
CA PHE A 157 -7.55 5.01 2.03
C PHE A 157 -6.91 6.37 1.73
N LEU A 158 -6.33 6.99 2.76
CA LEU A 158 -5.43 8.13 2.59
C LEU A 158 -4.00 7.61 2.42
N VAL A 159 -3.28 8.14 1.43
CA VAL A 159 -1.84 7.93 1.25
C VAL A 159 -1.16 9.29 1.36
N ASP A 160 -0.35 9.45 2.41
CA ASP A 160 0.49 10.62 2.64
C ASP A 160 1.96 10.35 2.28
N ASN A 161 2.82 11.35 2.51
CA ASN A 161 4.25 11.24 2.25
C ASN A 161 4.90 10.08 3.02
N LYS A 162 4.62 9.95 4.33
CA LYS A 162 5.20 8.86 5.14
C LYS A 162 4.84 7.50 4.57
N ARG A 163 3.59 7.31 4.10
CA ARG A 163 3.16 6.03 3.55
C ARG A 163 3.78 5.71 2.19
N ILE A 164 3.82 6.68 1.28
CA ILE A 164 4.38 6.46 -0.06
C ILE A 164 5.90 6.22 0.01
N GLU A 165 6.60 6.96 0.87
CA GLU A 165 8.04 6.81 1.13
C GLU A 165 8.33 5.42 1.70
N PHE A 166 7.59 4.98 2.72
CA PHE A 166 7.75 3.64 3.28
C PHE A 166 7.66 2.51 2.26
N ILE A 167 6.60 2.53 1.42
CA ILE A 167 6.40 1.48 0.41
C ILE A 167 7.50 1.55 -0.65
N TYR A 168 7.84 2.76 -1.10
CA TYR A 168 8.91 3.00 -2.08
C TYR A 168 10.26 2.48 -1.57
N ASP A 169 10.69 2.94 -0.38
CA ASP A 169 11.98 2.58 0.22
C ASP A 169 12.06 1.08 0.50
N SER A 170 10.98 0.45 0.96
CA SER A 170 10.90 -0.99 1.20
C SER A 170 11.13 -1.80 -0.09
N ILE A 171 10.50 -1.40 -1.19
CA ILE A 171 10.64 -2.09 -2.49
C ILE A 171 12.03 -1.82 -3.09
N CYS A 172 12.50 -0.57 -3.04
CA CYS A 172 13.83 -0.21 -3.53
C CYS A 172 14.94 -0.94 -2.75
N PHE A 173 14.82 -1.03 -1.42
CA PHE A 173 15.74 -1.81 -0.60
C PHE A 173 15.80 -3.28 -1.07
N ALA A 174 14.64 -3.92 -1.27
CA ALA A 174 14.59 -5.30 -1.74
C ALA A 174 15.19 -5.46 -3.15
N GLN A 175 14.87 -4.55 -4.09
CA GLN A 175 15.41 -4.56 -5.45
C GLN A 175 16.93 -4.37 -5.49
N LEU A 176 17.48 -3.51 -4.62
CA LEU A 176 18.91 -3.25 -4.53
C LEU A 176 19.65 -4.41 -3.89
N LYS A 177 19.14 -4.95 -2.78
CA LYS A 177 19.76 -6.08 -2.05
C LYS A 177 19.70 -7.38 -2.87
N TYR A 178 18.63 -7.56 -3.66
CA TYR A 178 18.37 -8.78 -4.43
C TYR A 178 18.25 -8.52 -5.94
N ARG A 179 19.19 -7.73 -6.49
CA ARG A 179 19.35 -7.52 -7.93
C ARG A 179 19.36 -8.91 -8.60
N TYR A 180 18.50 -9.15 -9.59
CA TYR A 180 18.31 -10.45 -10.27
C TYR A 180 17.45 -11.52 -9.56
N HIS A 181 16.71 -11.16 -8.51
CA HIS A 181 15.69 -12.05 -7.95
C HIS A 181 14.29 -11.58 -8.34
N ASP A 182 13.35 -12.52 -8.38
CA ASP A 182 11.95 -12.20 -8.45
C ASP A 182 11.46 -11.68 -7.10
N ILE A 183 10.73 -10.57 -7.13
CA ILE A 183 10.11 -9.96 -5.97
C ILE A 183 8.60 -10.03 -6.15
N ASP A 184 7.94 -10.67 -5.19
CA ASP A 184 6.49 -10.77 -5.12
C ASP A 184 6.00 -10.22 -3.77
N PHE A 185 4.80 -9.66 -3.74
CA PHE A 185 4.09 -9.40 -2.50
C PHE A 185 3.59 -10.71 -1.93
N VAL A 186 3.72 -10.91 -0.61
CA VAL A 186 3.12 -12.06 0.07
C VAL A 186 1.63 -11.81 0.25
N TYR A 187 0.79 -12.81 -0.05
CA TYR A 187 -0.65 -12.77 0.21
C TYR A 187 -0.96 -13.62 1.43
N PHE A 188 -1.40 -12.99 2.53
CA PHE A 188 -1.69 -13.71 3.77
C PHE A 188 -2.84 -14.69 3.57
N ASN A 189 -2.61 -15.93 3.99
CA ASN A 189 -3.68 -16.90 4.09
C ASN A 189 -4.59 -16.56 5.28
N ASN A 190 -5.88 -16.54 5.04
CA ASN A 190 -6.92 -16.25 6.01
C ASN A 190 -8.22 -17.00 5.63
N GLY A 191 -9.24 -16.95 6.48
CA GLY A 191 -10.48 -17.69 6.26
C GLY A 191 -11.24 -17.33 4.96
N LEU A 192 -10.96 -16.17 4.36
CA LEU A 192 -11.60 -15.68 3.14
C LEU A 192 -10.85 -16.07 1.85
N ASN A 193 -9.62 -16.58 1.95
CA ASN A 193 -8.81 -17.02 0.81
C ASN A 193 -8.07 -18.36 1.06
N ASN A 194 -8.67 -19.24 1.86
CA ASN A 194 -8.02 -20.48 2.28
C ASN A 194 -7.99 -21.59 1.22
N ASP A 195 -8.57 -21.38 0.03
CA ASP A 195 -8.44 -22.34 -1.08
C ASP A 195 -6.97 -22.47 -1.51
N ASP A 196 -6.47 -23.70 -1.63
CA ASP A 196 -5.09 -23.98 -2.07
C ASP A 196 -4.79 -23.51 -3.49
N ARG A 197 -5.83 -23.28 -4.30
CA ARG A 197 -5.70 -22.69 -5.64
C ARG A 197 -5.41 -21.20 -5.60
N ASN A 198 -5.66 -20.52 -4.48
CA ASN A 198 -5.36 -19.09 -4.37
C ASN A 198 -3.85 -18.87 -4.32
N PRO A 199 -3.33 -17.89 -5.08
CA PRO A 199 -1.92 -17.54 -5.02
C PRO A 199 -1.55 -17.10 -3.60
N ARG A 200 -0.38 -17.53 -3.12
CA ARG A 200 0.18 -17.10 -1.83
C ARG A 200 1.13 -15.91 -1.97
N ASN A 201 1.43 -15.51 -3.20
CA ASN A 201 2.24 -14.36 -3.56
C ASN A 201 1.97 -13.94 -5.00
N GLY A 202 2.36 -12.72 -5.37
CA GLY A 202 2.29 -12.25 -6.74
C GLY A 202 2.75 -10.80 -6.91
N LYS A 203 2.72 -10.31 -8.16
CA LYS A 203 3.24 -8.98 -8.54
C LYS A 203 2.33 -7.81 -8.15
N ILE A 204 1.06 -8.06 -7.86
CA ILE A 204 0.09 -7.02 -7.53
C ILE A 204 0.07 -6.81 -6.02
N MET A 205 0.32 -5.59 -5.55
CA MET A 205 0.10 -5.25 -4.15
C MET A 205 -1.40 -5.11 -3.88
N PRO A 206 -1.97 -5.84 -2.90
CA PRO A 206 -3.37 -5.64 -2.52
C PRO A 206 -3.56 -4.24 -1.92
N VAL A 207 -4.66 -3.56 -2.24
CA VAL A 207 -4.98 -2.22 -1.72
C VAL A 207 -4.98 -2.16 -0.19
N GLN A 208 -5.28 -3.27 0.48
CA GLN A 208 -5.24 -3.39 1.93
C GLN A 208 -3.85 -3.11 2.49
N TYR A 209 -2.78 -3.37 1.73
CA TYR A 209 -1.40 -3.12 2.15
C TYR A 209 -1.01 -1.65 2.02
N ILE A 210 -1.74 -0.85 1.24
CA ILE A 210 -1.40 0.56 1.05
C ILE A 210 -1.40 1.35 2.34
N ASN A 211 -2.16 0.91 3.35
CA ASN A 211 -2.18 1.48 4.70
C ASN A 211 -1.75 0.51 5.81
N SER A 212 -1.02 -0.55 5.44
CA SER A 212 -0.45 -1.50 6.40
C SER A 212 0.85 -0.94 7.00
N SER A 213 1.06 -1.14 8.31
CA SER A 213 2.34 -0.82 8.96
C SER A 213 3.48 -1.76 8.59
N ILE A 214 3.19 -2.85 7.88
CA ILE A 214 4.20 -3.75 7.33
C ILE A 214 3.99 -4.01 5.84
N LEU A 215 5.10 -4.26 5.14
CA LEU A 215 5.11 -4.71 3.75
C LEU A 215 5.86 -6.04 3.64
N PRO A 216 5.13 -7.18 3.55
CA PRO A 216 5.73 -8.49 3.40
C PRO A 216 6.03 -8.80 1.92
N LEU A 217 7.29 -9.14 1.64
CA LEU A 217 7.77 -9.51 0.32
C LEU A 217 8.35 -10.92 0.33
N ARG A 218 8.19 -11.62 -0.78
CA ARG A 218 8.86 -12.86 -1.09
C ARG A 218 9.87 -12.59 -2.19
N ILE A 219 11.12 -12.91 -1.90
CA ILE A 219 12.21 -12.89 -2.88
C ILE A 219 12.48 -14.33 -3.28
N SER A 220 12.61 -14.60 -4.58
CA SER A 220 13.01 -15.93 -5.04
C SER A 220 13.96 -15.88 -6.22
N LYS A 221 14.88 -16.83 -6.24
CA LYS A 221 15.74 -17.13 -7.38
C LYS A 221 16.16 -18.59 -7.31
N ASP A 222 15.94 -19.32 -8.39
CA ASP A 222 16.19 -20.77 -8.44
C ASP A 222 15.48 -21.49 -7.26
N ASN A 223 16.24 -22.12 -6.36
CA ASN A 223 15.73 -22.79 -5.16
C ASN A 223 15.84 -21.94 -3.89
N GLU A 224 16.34 -20.70 -3.99
CA GLU A 224 16.47 -19.79 -2.86
C GLU A 224 15.19 -18.97 -2.70
N THR A 225 14.73 -18.86 -1.46
CA THR A 225 13.60 -17.99 -1.09
C THR A 225 13.99 -17.18 0.14
N VAL A 226 13.62 -15.89 0.14
CA VAL A 226 13.76 -15.02 1.31
C VAL A 226 12.43 -14.35 1.58
N ILE A 227 11.98 -14.39 2.83
CA ILE A 227 10.82 -13.60 3.28
C ILE A 227 11.33 -12.32 3.91
N ILE A 228 10.86 -11.17 3.42
CA ILE A 228 11.18 -9.86 3.99
C ILE A 228 9.92 -9.28 4.60
N ILE A 229 10.00 -8.78 5.82
CA ILE A 229 8.96 -7.94 6.43
C ILE A 229 9.58 -6.58 6.72
N ASN A 230 9.20 -5.57 5.94
CA ASN A 230 9.55 -4.18 6.22
C ASN A 230 8.50 -3.56 7.14
N ALA A 231 8.92 -2.84 8.17
CA ALA A 231 8.06 -2.12 9.08
C ALA A 231 8.18 -0.60 8.88
N ILE A 232 7.06 0.11 8.91
CA ILE A 232 7.04 1.58 8.79
C ILE A 232 7.50 2.27 10.07
N ASP A 233 7.24 1.63 11.21
CA ASP A 233 7.54 2.15 12.53
C ASP A 233 8.95 1.73 12.96
N ASN A 234 9.52 2.51 13.87
CA ASN A 234 10.84 2.27 14.44
C ASN A 234 10.94 0.92 15.17
N PHE A 235 12.17 0.48 15.42
CA PHE A 235 12.45 -0.74 16.15
C PHE A 235 11.76 -0.73 17.51
N ASP A 236 10.90 -1.71 17.73
CA ASP A 236 10.27 -2.00 19.00
C ASP A 236 10.34 -3.50 19.29
N LYS A 237 10.51 -3.84 20.57
CA LYS A 237 10.66 -5.21 21.03
C LYS A 237 9.41 -6.04 20.76
N ASP A 238 8.23 -5.48 21.05
CA ASP A 238 6.97 -6.19 20.92
C ASP A 238 6.59 -6.33 19.45
N ASP A 239 6.89 -5.32 18.63
CA ASP A 239 6.71 -5.40 17.18
C ASP A 239 7.65 -6.41 16.53
N LEU A 240 8.93 -6.47 16.93
CA LEU A 240 9.84 -7.53 16.47
C LEU A 240 9.29 -8.92 16.80
N MET A 241 8.80 -9.13 18.03
CA MET A 241 8.19 -10.41 18.42
C MET A 241 6.98 -10.76 17.53
N LYS A 242 6.10 -9.79 17.26
CA LYS A 242 4.95 -9.98 16.36
C LYS A 242 5.42 -10.32 14.95
N TYR A 243 6.38 -9.58 14.38
CA TYR A 243 6.85 -9.78 13.01
C TYR A 243 7.59 -11.10 12.83
N MET A 244 8.32 -11.57 13.83
CA MET A 244 8.88 -12.93 13.85
C MET A 244 7.78 -14.00 13.82
N GLY A 245 6.71 -13.83 14.58
CA GLY A 245 5.54 -14.72 14.54
C GLY A 245 4.86 -14.74 13.17
N ILE A 246 4.67 -13.56 12.58
CA ILE A 246 4.12 -13.41 11.23
C ILE A 246 5.02 -14.09 10.19
N ALA A 247 6.32 -13.83 10.21
CA ALA A 247 7.28 -14.42 9.28
C ALA A 247 7.28 -15.95 9.36
N LYS A 248 7.22 -16.51 10.57
CA LYS A 248 7.12 -17.96 10.77
C LYS A 248 5.84 -18.54 10.15
N ASN A 249 4.70 -17.85 10.28
CA ASN A 249 3.44 -18.27 9.69
C ASN A 249 3.44 -18.17 8.16
N ILE A 250 4.03 -17.11 7.58
CA ILE A 250 4.21 -16.98 6.13
C ILE A 250 5.13 -18.08 5.61
N GLY A 251 6.25 -18.29 6.30
CA GLY A 251 7.34 -19.15 5.85
C GLY A 251 6.91 -20.61 5.69
N CYS A 252 5.96 -21.12 6.48
CA CYS A 252 5.44 -22.50 6.39
C CYS A 252 6.55 -23.56 6.15
N ASN A 253 7.67 -23.48 6.89
CA ASN A 253 8.85 -24.34 6.75
C ASN A 253 9.58 -24.26 5.39
N ALA A 254 9.38 -23.20 4.61
CA ALA A 254 10.31 -22.85 3.53
C ALA A 254 11.71 -22.73 4.14
N GLN A 255 12.68 -23.44 3.57
CA GLN A 255 14.10 -23.43 3.99
C GLN A 255 14.80 -22.08 3.71
N GLY A 256 14.02 -21.00 3.62
CA GLY A 256 14.43 -19.70 3.16
C GLY A 256 14.76 -18.75 4.30
N ALA A 257 15.70 -17.84 4.06
CA ALA A 257 16.07 -16.82 5.01
C ALA A 257 14.90 -15.87 5.33
N THR A 258 14.92 -15.29 6.53
CA THR A 258 13.94 -14.29 6.96
C THR A 258 14.65 -12.98 7.27
N LEU A 259 14.12 -11.87 6.77
CA LEU A 259 14.66 -10.55 7.00
C LEU A 259 13.56 -9.65 7.58
N ILE A 260 13.76 -9.15 8.79
CA ILE A 260 12.86 -8.15 9.40
C ILE A 260 13.56 -6.80 9.33
N CYS A 261 12.93 -5.82 8.70
CA CYS A 261 13.55 -4.53 8.42
C CYS A 261 12.83 -3.42 9.17
N PHE A 262 13.57 -2.65 9.95
CA PHE A 262 13.09 -1.43 10.62
C PHE A 262 13.85 -0.20 10.08
N PRO A 263 13.27 1.00 10.09
CA PRO A 263 13.90 2.20 9.54
C PRO A 263 15.11 2.70 10.35
N ASP A 264 15.19 2.34 11.63
CA ASP A 264 16.17 2.85 12.60
C ASP A 264 16.90 1.74 13.37
N TYR A 265 16.83 0.49 12.91
CA TYR A 265 17.60 -0.59 13.55
C TYR A 265 19.10 -0.24 13.58
N SER A 266 19.72 -0.49 14.73
CA SER A 266 21.15 -0.36 14.98
C SER A 266 21.61 -1.65 15.67
N GLU A 267 22.56 -2.37 15.09
CA GLU A 267 23.07 -3.62 15.66
C GLU A 267 23.71 -3.34 17.03
N THR A 268 24.45 -2.22 17.15
CA THR A 268 25.11 -1.82 18.39
C THR A 268 24.14 -1.61 19.56
N GLU A 269 22.93 -1.11 19.29
CA GLU A 269 21.94 -0.79 20.32
C GLU A 269 20.94 -1.94 20.53
N HIS A 270 20.51 -2.61 19.46
CA HIS A 270 19.34 -3.48 19.47
C HIS A 270 19.67 -4.98 19.43
N LEU A 271 20.90 -5.39 19.08
CA LEU A 271 21.28 -6.81 18.99
C LEU A 271 21.01 -7.62 20.28
N PRO A 272 21.27 -7.11 21.50
CA PRO A 272 20.93 -7.84 22.73
C PRO A 272 19.42 -8.16 22.82
N THR A 273 18.57 -7.21 22.44
CA THR A 273 17.11 -7.39 22.41
C THR A 273 16.68 -8.41 21.36
N VAL A 274 17.27 -8.36 20.16
CA VAL A 274 17.03 -9.35 19.10
C VAL A 274 17.37 -10.77 19.56
N ASN A 275 18.54 -10.95 20.19
CA ASN A 275 18.98 -12.25 20.68
C ASN A 275 18.06 -12.79 21.77
N ASN A 276 17.60 -11.94 22.69
CA ASN A 276 16.63 -12.33 23.71
C ASN A 276 15.30 -12.77 23.11
N ILE A 277 14.79 -12.08 22.08
CA ILE A 277 13.54 -12.49 21.43
C ILE A 277 13.73 -13.80 20.66
N LYS A 278 14.85 -13.99 19.95
CA LYS A 278 15.15 -15.25 19.26
C LYS A 278 15.08 -16.46 20.20
N GLN A 279 15.53 -16.34 21.44
CA GLN A 279 15.45 -17.42 22.43
C GLN A 279 14.03 -17.79 22.85
N ILE A 280 13.04 -16.92 22.65
CA ILE A 280 11.62 -17.19 22.94
C ILE A 280 11.03 -18.15 21.89
N PHE A 281 11.57 -18.17 20.67
CA PHE A 281 11.10 -19.02 19.59
C PHE A 281 11.77 -20.41 19.66
N ASN A 282 10.98 -21.45 19.92
CA ASN A 282 11.42 -22.86 19.96
C ASN A 282 11.67 -23.45 18.56
N ASP A 283 12.37 -22.73 17.68
CA ASP A 283 12.69 -23.15 16.32
C ASP A 283 14.06 -22.61 15.90
N ALA A 284 15.09 -23.42 16.13
CA ALA A 284 16.47 -23.07 15.82
C ALA A 284 16.70 -22.86 14.31
N SER A 285 15.97 -23.60 13.47
CA SER A 285 16.09 -23.49 12.00
C SER A 285 15.66 -22.12 11.52
N PHE A 286 14.49 -21.64 11.98
CA PHE A 286 13.98 -20.31 11.69
C PHE A 286 14.88 -19.20 12.26
N THR A 287 15.21 -19.27 13.55
CA THR A 287 15.95 -18.20 14.24
C THR A 287 17.39 -18.02 13.77
N SER A 288 18.03 -19.11 13.31
CA SER A 288 19.38 -19.06 12.73
C SER A 288 19.44 -18.40 11.35
N GLN A 289 18.35 -18.47 10.59
CA GLN A 289 18.21 -17.87 9.26
C GLN A 289 17.51 -16.50 9.28
N LEU A 290 17.22 -15.97 10.48
CA LEU A 290 16.58 -14.68 10.65
C LEU A 290 17.60 -13.57 10.88
N GLU A 291 17.50 -12.50 10.10
CA GLU A 291 18.27 -11.27 10.28
C GLU A 291 17.33 -10.08 10.56
N VAL A 292 17.81 -9.13 11.35
CA VAL A 292 17.16 -7.83 11.55
C VAL A 292 18.07 -6.77 10.96
N VAL A 293 17.54 -5.86 10.14
CA VAL A 293 18.35 -4.86 9.42
C VAL A 293 17.70 -3.50 9.36
N ASN A 294 18.51 -2.50 9.05
CA ASN A 294 18.07 -1.16 8.70
C ASN A 294 17.88 -1.03 7.18
N TYR A 295 16.66 -0.78 6.70
CA TYR A 295 16.43 -0.61 5.26
C TYR A 295 16.73 0.81 4.75
N ASN A 296 16.77 1.82 5.62
CA ASN A 296 17.17 3.18 5.28
C ASN A 296 18.70 3.32 5.16
N ASN A 297 19.43 2.57 5.98
CA ASN A 297 20.89 2.60 6.06
C ASN A 297 21.48 1.18 5.96
N PRO A 298 21.35 0.50 4.81
CA PRO A 298 21.72 -0.92 4.68
C PRO A 298 23.22 -1.21 4.83
N ILE A 299 24.06 -0.17 4.81
CA ILE A 299 25.52 -0.24 4.96
C ILE A 299 25.94 -0.09 6.43
N LEU A 300 25.17 0.64 7.22
CA LEU A 300 25.46 0.88 8.64
C LEU A 300 24.85 -0.28 9.43
N ARG A 301 25.72 -1.13 9.98
CA ARG A 301 25.34 -2.21 10.90
C ARG A 301 25.34 -1.66 12.32
#